data_AF-A0A7X4H6J0-F1
#
_entry.id   AF-A0A7X4H6J0-F1
#
_cell.length_a   1.000
_cell.length_b   1.000
_cell.length_c   1.000
_cell.angle_alpha   90.00
_cell.angle_beta   90.00
_cell.angle_gamma   90.00
#
_symmetry.space_group_name_H-M   'P 1'
#
loop_
_entity.id
_entity.type
_entity.pdbx_description
1 polymer ?
#
loop_
_entity_poly.entity_id
_entity_poly.type
_entity_poly.pdbx_seq_one_letter_code
_entity_poly.pdbx_strand_id
1 'polypeptide(L)'
;KMQAACLKPVHMRGHELRVGISLGASLYPDDAADVRSLLRYADSAMYQAKTEGRGNFQFYRHDMTRGIEQRLRLGASLRQALDRDEFELYYQPIVTLEGMRPRAAEALLRWHHPQLGLLGPDQFLPLAEEIGLAAPLGHWVFGAACRAAAGWRAPDGAPLQLAINISPSQLRERALVDVITQA
;
A
#
# COMPACT_ATOMS: atom_id res chain seq x y z
N LYS A 1 -31.18 -3.61 -8.03
CA LYS A 1 -32.13 -3.95 -6.93
C LYS A 1 -31.42 -4.31 -5.63
N MET A 2 -30.51 -5.29 -5.59
CA MET A 2 -29.72 -5.63 -4.38
C MET A 2 -28.94 -4.44 -3.79
N GLN A 3 -28.18 -3.71 -4.62
CA GLN A 3 -27.39 -2.55 -4.16
C GLN A 3 -28.25 -1.50 -3.45
N ALA A 4 -29.39 -1.12 -4.03
CA ALA A 4 -30.31 -0.16 -3.44
C ALA A 4 -30.94 -0.65 -2.12
N ALA A 5 -31.13 -1.96 -1.95
CA ALA A 5 -31.64 -2.52 -0.71
C ALA A 5 -30.63 -2.40 0.45
N CYS A 6 -29.34 -2.62 0.16
CA CYS A 6 -28.27 -2.56 1.15
C CYS A 6 -27.85 -1.13 1.53
N LEU A 7 -28.17 -0.13 0.71
CA LEU A 7 -27.91 1.29 1.00
C LEU A 7 -28.94 1.90 1.97
N LYS A 8 -29.98 1.14 2.37
CA LYS A 8 -30.92 1.60 3.39
C LYS A 8 -30.21 1.72 4.74
N PRO A 9 -30.45 2.79 5.50
CA PRO A 9 -29.83 2.97 6.81
C PRO A 9 -30.21 1.84 7.78
N VAL A 10 -29.23 1.39 8.56
CA VAL A 10 -29.40 0.36 9.58
C VAL A 10 -29.31 1.02 10.95
N HIS A 11 -30.29 0.75 11.81
CA HIS A 11 -30.30 1.27 13.18
C HIS A 11 -29.59 0.29 14.11
N MET A 12 -28.51 0.74 14.76
CA MET A 12 -27.74 -0.07 15.70
C MET A 12 -27.41 0.77 16.94
N ARG A 13 -27.82 0.30 18.13
CA ARG A 13 -27.57 0.97 19.43
C ARG A 13 -28.01 2.44 19.46
N GLY A 14 -29.13 2.76 18.81
CA GLY A 14 -29.66 4.14 18.74
C GLY A 14 -28.97 5.05 17.73
N HIS A 15 -28.00 4.54 16.95
CA HIS A 15 -27.35 5.26 15.86
C HIS A 15 -27.85 4.76 14.51
N GLU A 16 -28.03 5.70 13.57
CA GLU A 16 -28.31 5.40 12.17
C GLU A 16 -26.99 5.25 11.41
N LEU A 17 -26.75 4.05 10.84
CA LEU A 17 -25.54 3.72 10.11
C LEU A 17 -25.86 3.57 8.62
N ARG A 18 -25.05 4.19 7.77
CA ARG A 18 -25.05 3.94 6.32
C ARG A 18 -23.92 3.00 5.97
N VAL A 19 -24.25 1.85 5.40
CA VAL A 19 -23.28 0.82 5.02
C VAL A 19 -23.15 0.80 3.50
N GLY A 20 -21.93 0.97 3.00
CA GLY A 20 -21.62 0.75 1.60
C GLY A 20 -21.41 -0.75 1.34
N ILE A 21 -21.80 -1.22 0.15
CA ILE A 21 -21.52 -2.60 -0.28
C ILE A 21 -20.81 -2.62 -1.63
N SER A 22 -19.82 -3.50 -1.77
CA SER A 22 -19.21 -3.85 -3.05
C SER A 22 -19.64 -5.26 -3.42
N LEU A 23 -20.13 -5.46 -4.64
CA LEU A 23 -20.68 -6.73 -5.11
C LEU A 23 -19.89 -7.28 -6.30
N GLY A 24 -19.74 -8.59 -6.34
CA GLY A 24 -19.18 -9.31 -7.48
C GLY A 24 -20.14 -10.37 -7.98
N ALA A 25 -20.20 -10.55 -9.29
CA ALA A 25 -21.07 -11.54 -9.93
C ALA A 25 -20.30 -12.33 -10.99
N SER A 26 -20.59 -13.62 -11.09
CA SER A 26 -20.17 -14.50 -12.19
C SER A 26 -21.39 -15.22 -12.77
N LEU A 27 -21.37 -15.54 -14.05
CA LEU A 27 -22.47 -16.12 -14.80
C LEU A 27 -22.19 -17.58 -15.15
N TYR A 28 -23.15 -18.45 -14.85
CA TYR A 28 -23.19 -19.81 -15.40
C TYR A 28 -23.99 -19.79 -16.71
N PRO A 29 -23.54 -20.49 -17.77
CA PRO A 29 -22.28 -21.23 -17.88
C PRO A 29 -21.09 -20.38 -18.38
N ASP A 30 -21.33 -19.12 -18.75
CA ASP A 30 -20.41 -18.28 -19.53
C ASP A 30 -19.04 -18.11 -18.87
N ASP A 31 -19.00 -17.88 -17.55
CA ASP A 31 -17.76 -17.68 -16.81
C ASP A 31 -17.15 -19.01 -16.34
N ALA A 32 -17.98 -19.96 -15.92
CA ALA A 32 -17.55 -21.31 -15.55
C ALA A 32 -18.72 -22.31 -15.47
N ALA A 33 -18.41 -23.58 -15.69
CA ALA A 33 -19.35 -24.70 -15.58
C ALA A 33 -19.36 -25.37 -14.19
N ASP A 34 -18.48 -24.97 -13.27
CA ASP A 34 -18.37 -25.54 -11.92
C ASP A 34 -18.53 -24.47 -10.82
N VAL A 35 -19.15 -24.87 -9.71
CA VAL A 35 -19.48 -23.98 -8.59
C VAL A 35 -18.24 -23.34 -7.97
N ARG A 36 -17.12 -24.07 -7.89
CA ARG A 36 -15.90 -23.57 -7.24
C ARG A 36 -15.28 -22.43 -8.05
N SER A 37 -15.24 -22.57 -9.37
CA SER A 37 -14.76 -21.52 -10.26
C SER A 37 -15.69 -20.31 -10.27
N LEU A 38 -17.01 -20.51 -10.32
CA LEU A 38 -17.99 -19.41 -10.24
C LEU A 38 -17.81 -18.60 -8.94
N LEU A 39 -17.72 -19.27 -7.78
CA LEU A 39 -17.49 -18.59 -6.50
C LEU A 39 -16.19 -17.79 -6.50
N ARG A 40 -15.10 -18.37 -7.02
CA ARG A 40 -13.82 -17.67 -7.16
C ARG A 40 -13.94 -16.44 -8.05
N TYR A 41 -14.64 -16.53 -9.17
CA TYR A 41 -14.81 -15.43 -10.12
C TYR A 41 -15.72 -14.31 -9.60
N ALA A 42 -16.79 -14.67 -8.86
CA ALA A 42 -17.60 -13.70 -8.15
C ALA A 42 -16.81 -12.98 -7.05
N ASP A 43 -15.95 -13.68 -6.31
CA ASP A 43 -15.06 -13.07 -5.32
C ASP A 43 -14.04 -12.12 -5.98
N SER A 44 -13.49 -12.54 -7.12
CA SER A 44 -12.61 -11.69 -7.93
C SER A 44 -13.27 -10.38 -8.37
N ALA A 45 -14.49 -10.46 -8.88
CA ALA A 45 -15.26 -9.29 -9.29
C ALA A 45 -15.61 -8.39 -8.09
N MET A 46 -15.93 -8.98 -6.93
CA MET A 46 -16.22 -8.22 -5.71
C MET A 46 -14.99 -7.46 -5.21
N TYR A 47 -13.81 -8.07 -5.33
CA TYR A 47 -12.57 -7.40 -5.01
C TYR A 47 -12.28 -6.24 -5.97
N GLN A 48 -12.51 -6.42 -7.27
CA GLN A 48 -12.40 -5.33 -8.25
C GLN A 48 -13.39 -4.19 -7.95
N ALA A 49 -14.60 -4.52 -7.50
CA ALA A 49 -15.58 -3.54 -7.02
C ALA A 49 -15.09 -2.75 -5.79
N LYS A 50 -14.15 -3.29 -5.00
CA LYS A 50 -13.53 -2.56 -3.88
C LYS A 50 -12.40 -1.64 -4.34
N THR A 51 -11.65 -2.01 -5.37
CA THR A 51 -10.52 -1.21 -5.87
C THR A 51 -10.99 -0.05 -6.75
N GLU A 52 -12.07 -0.20 -7.52
CA GLU A 52 -12.65 0.86 -8.38
C GLU A 52 -13.53 1.87 -7.63
N GLY A 53 -13.22 2.16 -6.36
CA GLY A 53 -13.89 3.22 -5.59
C GLY A 53 -14.93 2.76 -4.56
N ARG A 54 -15.11 1.45 -4.37
CA ARG A 54 -16.08 0.83 -3.45
C ARG A 54 -17.54 1.20 -3.76
N GLY A 55 -18.49 0.53 -3.11
CA GLY A 55 -19.90 0.90 -3.21
C GLY A 55 -20.56 0.58 -4.57
N ASN A 56 -19.88 -0.17 -5.44
CA ASN A 56 -20.34 -0.53 -6.79
C ASN A 56 -20.50 -2.05 -6.94
N PHE A 57 -20.85 -2.50 -8.14
CA PHE A 57 -20.86 -3.93 -8.49
C PHE A 57 -20.06 -4.16 -9.77
N GLN A 58 -19.45 -5.34 -9.86
CA GLN A 58 -18.73 -5.77 -11.05
C GLN A 58 -19.17 -7.17 -11.48
N PHE A 59 -19.31 -7.35 -12.79
CA PHE A 59 -19.35 -8.68 -13.38
C PHE A 59 -17.93 -9.17 -13.59
N TYR A 60 -17.74 -10.47 -13.46
CA TYR A 60 -16.47 -11.09 -13.75
C TYR A 60 -16.03 -10.79 -15.18
N ARG A 61 -14.74 -10.50 -15.31
CA ARG A 61 -14.03 -10.47 -16.59
C ARG A 61 -12.73 -11.23 -16.42
N HIS A 62 -12.29 -11.91 -17.46
CA HIS A 62 -11.12 -12.79 -17.40
C HIS A 62 -9.83 -12.08 -16.93
N ASP A 63 -9.69 -10.79 -17.23
CA ASP A 63 -8.59 -9.95 -16.78
C ASP A 63 -8.58 -9.68 -15.27
N MET A 64 -9.74 -9.77 -14.58
CA MET A 64 -9.82 -9.62 -13.12
C MET A 64 -9.07 -10.73 -12.37
N THR A 65 -9.15 -11.98 -12.85
CA THR A 65 -8.39 -13.09 -12.24
C THR A 65 -6.89 -12.87 -12.41
N ARG A 66 -6.44 -12.36 -13.57
CA ARG A 66 -5.02 -12.05 -13.79
C ARG A 66 -4.51 -10.97 -12.84
N GLY A 67 -5.30 -9.93 -12.60
CA GLY A 67 -4.95 -8.87 -11.64
C GLY A 67 -4.80 -9.41 -10.21
N ILE A 68 -5.67 -10.32 -9.80
CA ILE A 68 -5.61 -10.95 -8.47
C ILE A 68 -4.40 -11.88 -8.35
N GLU A 69 -4.14 -12.71 -9.35
CA GLU A 69 -2.95 -13.57 -9.37
C GLU A 69 -1.65 -12.74 -9.31
N GLN A 70 -1.57 -11.65 -10.07
CA GLN A 70 -0.43 -10.73 -10.03
C GLN A 70 -0.28 -10.10 -8.64
N ARG A 71 -1.38 -9.66 -8.02
CA ARG A 71 -1.38 -9.09 -6.67
C ARG A 71 -0.96 -10.11 -5.61
N LEU A 72 -1.42 -11.35 -5.70
CA LEU A 72 -1.02 -12.44 -4.81
C LEU A 72 0.48 -12.74 -4.94
N ARG A 73 0.99 -12.81 -6.17
CA ARG A 73 2.43 -12.99 -6.43
C ARG A 73 3.24 -11.83 -5.88
N LEU A 74 2.82 -10.59 -6.13
CA LEU A 74 3.48 -9.40 -5.61
C LEU A 74 3.49 -9.41 -4.07
N GLY A 75 2.38 -9.79 -3.43
CA GLY A 75 2.28 -9.86 -1.97
C GLY A 75 3.17 -10.95 -1.37
N ALA A 76 3.32 -12.09 -2.06
CA ALA A 76 4.27 -13.13 -1.67
C ALA A 76 5.73 -12.65 -1.80
N SER A 77 6.08 -11.98 -2.90
CA SER A 77 7.39 -11.37 -3.10
C SER A 77 7.67 -10.30 -2.03
N LEU A 78 6.69 -9.44 -1.72
CA LEU A 78 6.86 -8.34 -0.78
C LEU A 78 7.21 -8.82 0.64
N ARG A 79 6.66 -9.97 1.07
CA ARG A 79 7.05 -10.59 2.35
C ARG A 79 8.51 -11.02 2.37
N GLN A 80 9.01 -11.54 1.25
CA GLN A 80 10.39 -12.03 1.12
C GLN A 80 11.39 -10.88 0.91
N ALA A 81 10.94 -9.77 0.34
CA ALA A 81 11.77 -8.62 -0.02
C ALA A 81 12.50 -7.99 1.19
N LEU A 82 11.85 -7.97 2.36
CA LEU A 82 12.45 -7.48 3.61
C LEU A 82 13.67 -8.30 4.03
N ASP A 83 13.63 -9.62 3.82
CA ASP A 83 14.72 -10.53 4.20
C ASP A 83 15.79 -10.67 3.11
N ARG A 84 15.53 -10.16 1.90
CA ARG A 84 16.38 -10.31 0.71
C ARG A 84 17.12 -9.05 0.30
N ASP A 85 17.11 -8.02 1.15
CA ASP A 85 17.73 -6.73 0.88
C ASP A 85 17.28 -6.12 -0.47
N GLU A 86 16.02 -6.33 -0.85
CA GLU A 86 15.47 -5.84 -2.12
C GLU A 86 14.98 -4.39 -2.02
N PHE A 87 14.98 -3.80 -0.82
CA PHE A 87 14.59 -2.41 -0.62
C PHE A 87 15.79 -1.47 -0.55
N GLU A 88 15.60 -0.26 -1.05
CA GLU A 88 16.58 0.82 -0.94
C GLU A 88 15.88 2.17 -0.73
N LEU A 89 16.65 3.16 -0.30
CA LEU A 89 16.19 4.54 -0.19
C LEU A 89 16.87 5.40 -1.26
N TYR A 90 16.06 6.05 -2.08
CA TYR A 90 16.50 7.16 -2.92
C TYR A 90 16.33 8.46 -2.14
N TYR A 91 17.14 9.47 -2.48
CA TYR A 91 17.14 10.75 -1.78
C TYR A 91 16.91 11.89 -2.75
N GLN A 92 15.80 12.61 -2.57
CA GLN A 92 15.50 13.79 -3.37
C GLN A 92 15.94 15.05 -2.61
N PRO A 93 16.91 15.83 -3.12
CA PRO A 93 17.36 17.05 -2.44
C PRO A 93 16.25 18.11 -2.36
N ILE A 94 16.13 18.75 -1.21
CA ILE A 94 15.31 19.95 -0.98
C ILE A 94 16.28 21.12 -0.82
N VAL A 95 16.16 22.09 -1.73
CA VAL A 95 17.11 23.21 -1.85
C VAL A 95 16.51 24.54 -1.41
N THR A 96 17.35 25.46 -0.96
CA THR A 96 16.99 26.86 -0.78
C THR A 96 16.80 27.51 -2.14
N LEU A 97 15.75 28.32 -2.31
CA LEU A 97 15.54 29.08 -3.56
C LEU A 97 16.68 30.08 -3.79
N GLU A 98 17.16 30.70 -2.70
CA GLU A 98 18.35 31.52 -2.74
C GLU A 98 19.59 30.61 -2.83
N GLY A 99 20.25 30.63 -3.98
CA GLY A 99 21.53 29.94 -4.21
C GLY A 99 21.43 28.43 -4.48
N MET A 100 20.24 27.84 -4.55
CA MET A 100 20.01 26.42 -4.90
C MET A 100 20.81 25.43 -4.04
N ARG A 101 21.02 25.76 -2.76
CA ARG A 101 21.83 24.94 -1.86
C ARG A 101 20.96 23.89 -1.16
N PRO A 102 21.35 22.61 -1.13
CA PRO A 102 20.60 21.58 -0.43
C PRO A 102 20.59 21.85 1.08
N ARG A 103 19.39 21.83 1.67
CA ARG A 103 19.18 22.00 3.11
C ARG A 103 18.57 20.77 3.76
N ALA A 104 17.81 20.00 2.99
CA ALA A 104 17.25 18.74 3.40
C ALA A 104 17.25 17.75 2.23
N ALA A 105 16.86 16.51 2.50
CA ALA A 105 16.50 15.53 1.48
C ALA A 105 15.26 14.75 1.91
N GLU A 106 14.46 14.30 0.96
CA GLU A 106 13.38 13.37 1.20
C GLU A 106 13.84 11.94 0.90
N ALA A 107 13.64 11.04 1.87
CA ALA A 107 13.86 9.60 1.71
C ALA A 107 12.67 8.97 1.02
N LEU A 108 12.92 8.39 -0.16
CA LEU A 108 11.94 7.80 -1.04
C LEU A 108 12.22 6.30 -1.19
N LEU A 109 11.37 5.48 -0.59
CA LEU A 109 11.48 4.02 -0.65
C LEU A 109 11.40 3.52 -2.11
N ARG A 110 12.25 2.56 -2.44
CA ARG A 110 12.23 1.82 -3.70
C ARG A 110 12.36 0.34 -3.43
N TRP A 111 11.75 -0.46 -4.30
CA TRP A 111 11.85 -1.91 -4.26
C TRP A 111 12.40 -2.45 -5.57
N HIS A 112 13.57 -3.10 -5.52
CA HIS A 112 14.15 -3.87 -6.61
C HIS A 112 13.49 -5.23 -6.72
N HIS A 113 12.35 -5.29 -7.41
CA HIS A 113 11.68 -6.57 -7.62
C HIS A 113 12.43 -7.40 -8.68
N PRO A 114 12.78 -8.67 -8.41
CA PRO A 114 13.65 -9.46 -9.29
C PRO A 114 13.14 -9.61 -10.73
N GLN A 115 11.82 -9.61 -10.94
CA GLN A 115 11.21 -9.73 -12.27
C GLN A 115 10.59 -8.43 -12.81
N LEU A 116 10.24 -7.46 -11.95
CA LEU A 116 9.51 -6.25 -12.36
C LEU A 116 10.42 -5.02 -12.40
N GLY A 117 11.66 -5.15 -11.94
CA GLY A 117 12.60 -4.05 -11.83
C GLY A 117 12.28 -3.13 -10.66
N LEU A 118 12.64 -1.86 -10.82
CA LEU A 118 12.49 -0.85 -9.78
C LEU A 118 11.03 -0.41 -9.64
N LEU A 119 10.44 -0.67 -8.48
CA LEU A 119 9.07 -0.29 -8.14
C LEU A 119 9.05 0.92 -7.19
N GLY A 120 8.13 1.84 -7.46
CA GLY A 120 7.82 2.98 -6.60
C GLY A 120 6.79 2.62 -5.50
N PRO A 121 6.70 3.43 -4.42
CA PRO A 121 5.79 3.16 -3.29
C PRO A 121 4.33 3.03 -3.70
N ASP A 122 3.89 3.80 -4.69
CA ASP A 122 2.53 3.76 -5.26
C ASP A 122 2.13 2.37 -5.77
N GLN A 123 3.09 1.56 -6.20
CA GLN A 123 2.84 0.25 -6.78
C GLN A 123 2.71 -0.88 -5.74
N PHE A 124 3.30 -0.74 -4.55
CA PHE A 124 3.34 -1.82 -3.56
C PHE A 124 2.90 -1.43 -2.15
N LEU A 125 2.95 -0.15 -1.77
CA LEU A 125 2.60 0.29 -0.42
C LEU A 125 1.11 0.04 -0.07
N PRO A 126 0.13 0.24 -0.98
CA PRO A 126 -1.25 -0.15 -0.70
C PRO A 126 -1.41 -1.64 -0.38
N LEU A 127 -0.65 -2.48 -1.08
CA LEU A 127 -0.64 -3.92 -0.81
C LEU A 127 0.05 -4.23 0.52
N ALA A 128 1.15 -3.55 0.83
CA ALA A 128 1.85 -3.66 2.11
C ALA A 128 0.91 -3.35 3.29
N GLU A 129 0.09 -2.32 3.18
CA GLU A 129 -0.91 -1.98 4.19
C GLU A 129 -1.97 -3.07 4.34
N GLU A 130 -2.52 -3.57 3.23
CA GLU A 130 -3.54 -4.61 3.25
C GLU A 130 -3.07 -5.93 3.87
N ILE A 131 -1.81 -6.31 3.66
CA ILE A 131 -1.25 -7.57 4.18
C ILE A 131 -0.48 -7.39 5.50
N GLY A 132 -0.52 -6.19 6.10
CA GLY A 132 0.06 -5.91 7.42
C GLY A 132 1.58 -5.74 7.42
N LEU A 133 2.22 -5.48 6.27
CA LEU A 133 3.65 -5.22 6.14
C LEU A 133 4.05 -3.74 6.25
N ALA A 134 3.09 -2.80 6.31
CA ALA A 134 3.41 -1.38 6.43
C ALA A 134 4.25 -1.05 7.68
N ALA A 135 3.96 -1.70 8.82
CA ALA A 135 4.71 -1.52 10.05
C ALA A 135 6.17 -1.99 9.93
N PRO A 136 6.47 -3.27 9.62
CA PRO A 136 7.87 -3.74 9.51
C PRO A 136 8.65 -3.00 8.43
N LEU A 137 8.00 -2.63 7.32
CA LEU A 137 8.62 -1.82 6.29
C LEU A 137 9.00 -0.41 6.80
N GLY A 138 8.14 0.20 7.61
CA GLY A 138 8.44 1.47 8.28
C GLY A 138 9.67 1.38 9.17
N HIS A 139 9.77 0.32 9.99
CA HIS A 139 10.93 0.11 10.86
C HIS A 139 12.22 0.00 10.05
N TRP A 140 12.18 -0.77 8.95
CA TRP A 140 13.31 -0.89 8.03
C TRP A 140 13.69 0.47 7.44
N VAL A 141 12.70 1.26 6.99
CA VAL A 141 12.91 2.62 6.44
C VAL A 141 13.57 3.54 7.46
N PHE A 142 13.07 3.59 8.71
CA PHE A 142 13.65 4.44 9.75
C PHE A 142 15.11 4.09 10.01
N GLY A 143 15.43 2.80 10.19
CA GLY A 143 16.80 2.37 10.40
C GLY A 143 17.73 2.69 9.22
N ALA A 144 17.27 2.45 7.99
CA ALA A 144 18.05 2.78 6.79
C ALA A 144 18.27 4.30 6.64
N ALA A 145 17.24 5.10 6.92
CA ALA A 145 17.27 6.55 6.84
C ALA A 145 18.20 7.17 7.91
N CYS A 146 18.11 6.72 9.16
CA CYS A 146 19.02 7.13 10.25
C CYS A 146 20.47 6.82 9.91
N ARG A 147 20.76 5.60 9.45
CA ARG A 147 22.10 5.18 9.02
C ARG A 147 22.63 6.01 7.86
N ALA A 148 21.79 6.32 6.87
CA ALA A 148 22.18 7.13 5.73
C ALA A 148 22.47 8.58 6.12
N ALA A 149 21.58 9.20 6.90
CA ALA A 149 21.74 10.59 7.35
C ALA A 149 22.90 10.78 8.34
N ALA A 150 23.41 9.70 8.95
CA ALA A 150 24.51 9.75 9.88
C ALA A 150 25.76 10.37 9.24
N GLY A 151 26.06 11.61 9.62
CA GLY A 151 27.22 12.35 9.12
C GLY A 151 26.96 13.21 7.89
N TRP A 152 25.73 13.26 7.36
CA TRP A 152 25.41 14.19 6.28
C TRP A 152 25.50 15.64 6.74
N ARG A 153 26.06 16.48 5.85
CA ARG A 153 26.28 17.90 6.06
C ARG A 153 25.90 18.66 4.81
N ALA A 154 25.25 19.80 4.99
CA ALA A 154 25.04 20.77 3.93
C ALA A 154 26.38 21.46 3.56
N PRO A 155 26.46 22.16 2.41
CA PRO A 155 27.71 22.81 1.97
C PRO A 155 28.28 23.84 2.94
N ASP A 156 27.44 24.39 3.83
CA ASP A 156 27.83 25.32 4.89
C ASP A 156 28.27 24.62 6.19
N GLY A 157 28.34 23.29 6.20
CA GLY A 157 28.71 22.48 7.36
C GLY A 157 27.58 22.26 8.37
N ALA A 158 26.37 22.76 8.11
CA ALA A 158 25.22 22.48 8.97
C ALA A 158 24.73 21.03 8.80
N PRO A 159 24.10 20.41 9.82
CA PRO A 159 23.42 19.13 9.65
C PRO A 159 22.36 19.21 8.54
N LEU A 160 22.39 18.26 7.61
CA LEU A 160 21.39 18.15 6.57
C LEU A 160 20.18 17.39 7.11
N GLN A 161 18.98 17.95 6.98
CA GLN A 161 17.76 17.30 7.48
C GLN A 161 17.31 16.20 6.52
N LEU A 162 16.80 15.09 7.05
CA LEU A 162 16.19 14.03 6.25
C LEU A 162 14.71 13.91 6.60
N ALA A 163 13.85 14.02 5.59
CA ALA A 163 12.41 13.82 5.70
C ALA A 163 12.07 12.36 5.36
N ILE A 164 11.21 11.73 6.17
CA ILE A 164 10.75 10.35 5.98
C ILE A 164 9.22 10.37 5.90
N ASN A 165 8.68 9.66 4.91
CA ASN A 165 7.24 9.50 4.73
C ASN A 165 6.67 8.49 5.74
N ILE A 166 5.54 8.84 6.35
CA ILE A 166 4.85 8.01 7.35
C ILE A 166 3.40 7.81 6.91
N SER A 167 2.92 6.57 6.93
CA SER A 167 1.52 6.26 6.60
C SER A 167 0.57 6.57 7.78
N PRO A 168 -0.74 6.80 7.52
CA PRO A 168 -1.71 7.01 8.58
C PRO A 168 -1.87 5.83 9.55
N SER A 169 -1.51 4.60 9.14
CA SER A 169 -1.48 3.44 10.03
C SER A 169 -0.30 3.53 11.01
N GLN A 170 0.91 3.81 10.51
CA GLN A 170 2.11 3.98 11.33
C GLN A 170 1.97 5.12 12.34
N LEU A 171 1.39 6.26 11.94
CA LEU A 171 1.18 7.40 12.85
C LEU A 171 0.28 7.06 14.05
N ARG A 172 -0.59 6.06 13.92
CA ARG A 172 -1.49 5.61 14.99
C ARG A 172 -0.87 4.52 15.88
N GLU A 173 0.28 3.98 15.52
CA GLU A 173 0.97 2.97 16.32
C GLU A 173 1.61 3.63 17.54
N ARG A 174 1.25 3.15 18.74
CA ARG A 174 1.81 3.67 20.00
C ARG A 174 3.33 3.52 20.07
N ALA A 175 3.86 2.48 19.44
CA ALA A 175 5.28 2.16 19.42
C ALA A 175 6.10 3.04 18.46
N LEU A 176 5.47 3.91 17.65
CA LEU A 176 6.18 4.69 16.63
C LEU A 176 7.35 5.50 17.22
N VAL A 177 7.14 6.14 18.38
CA VAL A 177 8.19 6.91 19.05
C VAL A 177 9.34 6.01 19.47
N ASP A 178 9.03 4.85 20.07
CA ASP A 178 10.04 3.89 20.51
C ASP A 178 10.89 3.40 19.33
N VAL A 179 10.23 3.09 18.20
CA VAL A 179 10.88 2.64 16.97
C VAL A 179 11.83 3.69 16.41
N ILE A 180 11.41 4.95 16.38
CA ILE A 180 12.25 6.06 15.89
C ILE A 180 13.44 6.27 16.83
N THR A 181 13.26 6.15 18.14
CA THR A 181 14.36 6.33 19.10
C THR A 181 15.38 5.18 19.11
N GLN A 182 15.01 4.01 18.59
CA GLN A 182 15.88 2.83 18.51
C GLN A 182 16.57 2.67 17.14
N ALA A 183 16.17 3.46 16.13
CA ALA A 183 16.70 3.43 14.77
C ALA A 183 18.01 4.20 14.62
#